data_AF-A0A8T0HVJ9-F1
#
_entry.id   AF-A0A8T0HVJ9-F1
#
_cell.length_a   1.000
_cell.length_b   1.000
_cell.length_c   1.000
_cell.angle_alpha   90.00
_cell.angle_beta   90.00
_cell.angle_gamma   90.00
#
_symmetry.space_group_name_H-M   'P 1'
#
loop_
_entity.id
_entity.type
_entity.pdbx_description
1 polymer ?
#
loop_
_entity_poly.entity_id
_entity_poly.type
_entity_poly.pdbx_seq_one_letter_code
_entity_poly.pdbx_strand_id
1 'polypeptide(L)'
;MPKKRNEEDCNKPPQNLGELTQTAQLWRTICDECTQTETRFGPLHEKYRILNKFEVPLHEEEVFLLERLPNAWEEFKIMLAEVELKLENAKNNFRDTLEEMVGDFVVEV
;
A
#
# COMPACT_ATOMS: atom_id res chain seq x y z
N MET A 1 -15.65 -3.07 4.93
CA MET A 1 -14.30 -3.16 5.55
C MET A 1 -13.30 -3.74 4.56
N PRO A 2 -12.69 -2.94 3.66
CA PRO A 2 -11.70 -3.44 2.70
C PRO A 2 -10.24 -3.30 3.18
N LYS A 3 -9.94 -2.34 4.08
CA LYS A 3 -8.56 -1.94 4.43
C LYS A 3 -7.68 -3.07 5.00
N LYS A 4 -8.21 -3.87 5.94
CA LYS A 4 -7.44 -4.98 6.55
C LYS A 4 -7.07 -6.10 5.57
N ARG A 5 -7.93 -6.35 4.58
CA ARG A 5 -7.74 -7.45 3.63
C ARG A 5 -6.59 -7.13 2.65
N ASN A 6 -6.51 -5.88 2.21
CA ASN A 6 -5.44 -5.42 1.32
C ASN A 6 -4.07 -5.41 2.01
N GLU A 7 -4.01 -5.04 3.30
CA GLU A 7 -2.77 -5.09 4.11
C GLU A 7 -2.23 -6.51 4.29
N GLU A 8 -3.12 -7.49 4.56
CA GLU A 8 -2.74 -8.89 4.70
C GLU A 8 -2.31 -9.52 3.37
N ASP A 9 -2.96 -9.17 2.26
CA ASP A 9 -2.67 -9.75 0.95
C ASP A 9 -1.44 -9.12 0.28
N CYS A 10 -1.13 -7.84 0.54
CA CYS A 10 0.13 -7.22 0.08
C CYS A 10 1.36 -7.64 0.90
N ASN A 11 1.21 -8.02 2.18
CA ASN A 11 2.34 -8.41 3.03
C ASN A 11 2.72 -9.89 2.95
N LYS A 12 1.91 -10.75 2.34
CA LYS A 12 2.26 -12.17 2.17
C LYS A 12 3.41 -12.30 1.16
N PRO A 13 4.48 -13.02 1.49
CA PRO A 13 5.56 -13.27 0.56
C PRO A 13 5.04 -14.12 -0.61
N PRO A 14 5.16 -13.65 -1.87
CA PRO A 14 4.69 -14.41 -3.02
C PRO A 14 5.54 -15.67 -3.20
N GLN A 15 4.90 -16.83 -3.32
CA GLN A 15 5.59 -18.12 -3.44
C GLN A 15 5.84 -18.54 -4.89
N ASN A 16 5.20 -17.89 -5.86
CA ASN A 16 5.35 -18.14 -7.28
C ASN A 16 5.21 -16.86 -8.13
N LEU A 17 5.62 -16.93 -9.40
CA LEU A 17 5.53 -15.84 -10.37
C LEU A 17 4.09 -15.30 -10.55
N GLY A 18 3.09 -16.17 -10.46
CA GLY A 18 1.68 -15.79 -10.56
C GLY A 18 1.23 -14.91 -9.38
N GLU A 19 1.58 -15.31 -8.17
CA GLU A 19 1.34 -14.55 -6.94
C GLU A 19 2.14 -13.24 -6.92
N LEU A 20 3.41 -13.26 -7.34
CA LEU A 20 4.22 -12.05 -7.45
C LEU A 20 3.57 -11.02 -8.39
N THR A 21 3.08 -11.49 -9.54
CA THR A 21 2.40 -10.64 -10.53
C THR A 21 1.09 -10.08 -9.97
N GLN A 22 0.29 -10.89 -9.27
CA GLN A 22 -0.95 -10.44 -8.64
C GLN A 22 -0.70 -9.43 -7.54
N THR A 23 0.27 -9.69 -6.65
CA THR A 23 0.63 -8.76 -5.56
C THR A 23 1.19 -7.45 -6.11
N ALA A 24 1.98 -7.49 -7.20
CA ALA A 24 2.47 -6.28 -7.86
C ALA A 24 1.34 -5.46 -8.53
N GLN A 25 0.37 -6.12 -9.16
CA GLN A 25 -0.82 -5.46 -9.73
C GLN A 25 -1.71 -4.84 -8.65
N LEU A 26 -1.91 -5.56 -7.55
CA LEU A 26 -2.65 -5.07 -6.38
C LEU A 26 -1.95 -3.85 -5.78
N TRP A 27 -0.64 -3.90 -5.55
CA TRP A 27 0.15 -2.78 -5.05
C TRP A 27 0.00 -1.55 -5.96
N ARG A 28 0.10 -1.73 -7.28
CA ARG A 28 -0.04 -0.64 -8.24
C ARG A 28 -1.42 0.00 -8.19
N THR A 29 -2.47 -0.83 -8.13
CA THR A 29 -3.86 -0.37 -8.01
C THR A 29 -4.06 0.42 -6.72
N ILE A 30 -3.50 -0.06 -5.60
CA ILE A 30 -3.57 0.63 -4.32
C ILE A 30 -2.83 1.97 -4.38
N CYS A 31 -1.65 2.04 -4.99
CA CYS A 31 -0.92 3.31 -5.15
C CYS A 31 -1.73 4.33 -5.98
N ASP A 32 -2.36 3.91 -7.07
CA ASP A 32 -3.21 4.78 -7.89
C ASP A 32 -4.45 5.28 -7.12
N GLU A 33 -5.06 4.42 -6.31
CA GLU A 33 -6.16 4.79 -5.40
C GLU A 33 -5.70 5.71 -4.26
N CYS A 34 -4.45 5.57 -3.80
CA CYS A 34 -3.88 6.41 -2.75
C CYS A 34 -3.82 7.86 -3.19
N THR A 35 -3.31 8.12 -4.39
CA THR A 35 -3.25 9.48 -4.94
C THR A 35 -4.65 10.10 -5.00
N GLN A 36 -5.65 9.35 -5.47
CA GLN A 36 -7.03 9.83 -5.51
C GLN A 36 -7.61 10.09 -4.12
N THR A 37 -7.26 9.27 -3.14
CA THR A 37 -7.72 9.42 -1.75
C THR A 37 -7.10 10.64 -1.07
N GLU A 38 -5.81 10.88 -1.27
CA GLU A 38 -5.08 12.00 -0.68
C GLU A 38 -5.60 13.36 -1.17
N THR A 39 -6.04 13.45 -2.43
CA THR A 39 -6.68 14.69 -2.95
C THR A 39 -7.95 15.08 -2.19
N ARG A 40 -8.61 14.13 -1.52
CA ARG A 40 -9.83 14.38 -0.74
C ARG A 40 -9.55 14.96 0.64
N PHE A 41 -8.31 14.85 1.14
CA PHE A 41 -7.96 15.33 2.49
C PHE A 41 -8.00 16.86 2.57
N GLY A 42 -7.53 17.57 1.54
CA GLY A 42 -7.60 19.03 1.49
C GLY A 42 -9.03 19.58 1.64
N PRO A 43 -9.98 19.17 0.77
CA PRO A 43 -11.39 19.53 0.91
C PRO A 43 -12.02 19.10 2.23
N LEU A 44 -11.61 17.96 2.80
CA LEU A 44 -12.08 17.49 4.10
C LEU A 44 -11.64 18.43 5.23
N HIS A 45 -10.35 18.77 5.31
CA HIS A 45 -9.84 19.70 6.32
C HIS A 45 -10.49 21.08 6.23
N GLU A 46 -10.75 21.57 5.01
CA GLU A 46 -11.43 22.86 4.83
C GLU A 46 -12.88 22.82 5.35
N LYS A 47 -13.61 21.71 5.13
CA LYS A 47 -14.96 21.54 5.71
C LYS A 47 -14.92 21.59 7.24
N TYR A 48 -14.00 20.86 7.87
CA TYR A 48 -13.87 20.88 9.33
C TYR A 48 -13.41 22.25 9.86
N ARG A 49 -12.55 22.97 9.13
CA ARG A 49 -12.17 24.35 9.46
C ARG A 49 -13.39 25.29 9.43
N ILE A 50 -14.25 25.17 8.43
CA ILE A 50 -15.48 25.94 8.32
C ILE A 50 -16.43 25.62 9.48
N LEU A 51 -16.66 24.34 9.78
CA LEU A 51 -17.50 23.92 10.92
C LEU A 51 -17.00 24.51 12.23
N ASN A 52 -15.69 24.49 12.46
CA ASN A 52 -15.07 25.11 13.63
C ASN A 52 -15.26 26.64 13.66
N LYS A 53 -15.16 27.33 12.52
CA LYS A 53 -15.40 28.78 12.41
C LYS A 53 -16.84 29.18 12.75
N PHE A 54 -17.80 28.31 12.47
CA PHE A 54 -19.21 28.52 12.79
C PHE A 54 -19.61 27.92 14.15
N GLU A 55 -18.63 27.52 14.98
CA GLU A 55 -18.84 26.93 16.31
C GLU A 55 -19.81 25.73 16.28
N VAL A 56 -19.84 25.00 15.16
CA VAL A 56 -20.66 23.80 15.06
C VAL A 56 -20.04 22.72 15.94
N PRO A 57 -20.77 22.16 16.90
CA PRO A 57 -20.24 21.12 17.77
C PRO A 57 -19.91 19.88 16.93
N LEU A 58 -18.65 19.45 17.02
CA LEU A 58 -18.17 18.21 16.42
C LEU A 58 -18.18 17.10 17.47
N HIS A 59 -18.42 15.87 17.03
CA HIS A 59 -18.33 14.73 17.94
C HIS A 59 -16.86 14.44 18.29
N GLU A 60 -16.57 14.05 19.54
CA GLU A 60 -15.21 13.75 19.99
C GLU A 60 -14.54 12.66 19.15
N GLU A 61 -15.31 11.65 18.73
CA GLU A 61 -14.83 10.59 17.84
C GLU A 61 -14.38 11.14 16.48
N GLU A 62 -15.09 12.11 15.90
CA GLU A 62 -14.73 12.70 14.61
C GLU A 62 -13.45 13.53 14.71
N VAL A 63 -13.30 14.30 15.78
CA VAL A 63 -12.08 15.09 16.05
C VAL A 63 -10.88 14.16 16.19
N PHE A 64 -11.03 13.10 16.99
CA PHE A 64 -9.98 12.10 17.17
C PHE A 64 -9.58 11.43 15.84
N LEU A 65 -10.56 11.08 14.99
CA LEU A 65 -10.28 10.50 13.67
C LEU A 65 -9.59 11.49 12.74
N LEU A 66 -9.98 12.77 12.76
CA LEU A 66 -9.36 13.82 11.94
C LEU A 66 -7.89 14.07 12.35
N GLU A 67 -7.60 14.05 13.64
CA GLU A 67 -6.24 14.24 14.17
C GLU A 67 -5.34 13.04 13.93
N ARG A 68 -5.89 11.83 13.97
CA ARG A 68 -5.15 10.59 13.70
C ARG A 68 -4.91 10.36 12.21
N LEU A 69 -5.74 10.92 11.33
CA LEU A 69 -5.71 10.69 9.89
C LEU A 69 -4.33 10.92 9.25
N PRO A 70 -3.57 12.01 9.52
CA PRO A 70 -2.26 12.24 8.92
C PRO A 70 -1.23 11.18 9.33
N ASN A 71 -1.23 10.78 10.60
CA ASN A 71 -0.31 9.79 11.13
C ASN A 71 -0.60 8.40 10.54
N ALA A 72 -1.87 7.96 10.59
CA ALA A 72 -2.28 6.69 10.00
C ALA A 72 -2.06 6.63 8.48
N TRP A 73 -2.12 7.76 7.79
CA TRP A 73 -1.80 7.85 6.37
C TRP A 73 -0.29 7.70 6.10
N GLU A 74 0.55 8.31 6.94
CA GLU A 74 2.01 8.16 6.84
C GLU A 74 2.44 6.71 7.09
N GLU A 75 1.92 6.07 8.14
CA GLU A 75 2.14 4.65 8.43
C GLU A 75 1.78 3.76 7.22
N PHE A 76 0.65 4.07 6.57
CA PHE A 76 0.20 3.34 5.39
C PHE A 76 1.14 3.51 4.18
N LYS A 77 1.64 4.73 3.94
CA LYS A 77 2.63 4.98 2.87
C LYS A 77 3.96 4.28 3.14
N ILE A 78 4.42 4.25 4.39
CA ILE A 78 5.63 3.52 4.79
C ILE A 78 5.44 2.02 4.49
N MET A 79 4.31 1.44 4.87
CA MET A 79 4.00 0.05 4.57
C MET A 79 3.99 -0.24 3.07
N LEU A 80 3.43 0.66 2.25
CA LEU A 80 3.48 0.51 0.78
C LEU A 80 4.91 0.52 0.23
N ALA A 81 5.78 1.39 0.74
CA ALA A 81 7.19 1.42 0.34
C ALA A 81 7.94 0.13 0.75
N GLU A 82 7.63 -0.42 1.92
CA GLU A 82 8.18 -1.72 2.34
C GLU A 82 7.72 -2.86 1.43
N VAL A 83 6.45 -2.85 1.02
CA VAL A 83 5.92 -3.85 0.07
C VAL A 83 6.59 -3.73 -1.29
N GLU A 84 6.84 -2.52 -1.79
CA GLU A 84 7.58 -2.29 -3.04
C GLU A 84 8.99 -2.89 -2.97
N LEU A 85 9.71 -2.66 -1.88
CA LEU A 85 11.04 -3.23 -1.67
C LEU A 85 11.00 -4.77 -1.64
N LYS A 86 10.02 -5.35 -0.96
CA LYS A 86 9.82 -6.81 -0.92
C LYS A 86 9.53 -7.37 -2.32
N LEU A 87 8.71 -6.69 -3.11
CA LEU A 87 8.40 -7.08 -4.49
C LEU A 87 9.63 -7.02 -5.40
N GLU A 88 10.46 -5.99 -5.29
CA GLU A 88 11.71 -5.89 -6.06
C GLU A 88 12.72 -6.97 -5.67
N ASN A 89 12.88 -7.23 -4.38
CA ASN A 89 13.72 -8.34 -3.91
C ASN A 89 13.23 -9.70 -4.40
N ALA A 90 11.92 -9.95 -4.35
CA ALA A 90 11.33 -11.17 -4.88
C ALA A 90 11.55 -11.30 -6.39
N LYS A 91 11.44 -10.20 -7.15
CA LYS A 91 11.71 -10.17 -8.60
C LYS A 91 13.16 -10.51 -8.92
N ASN A 92 14.12 -9.93 -8.19
CA ASN A 92 15.54 -10.20 -8.37
C ASN A 92 15.89 -11.65 -8.02
N ASN A 93 15.43 -12.14 -6.86
CA ASN A 93 15.64 -13.53 -6.46
C ASN A 93 15.09 -14.51 -7.50
N PHE A 94 13.87 -14.27 -8.01
CA PHE A 94 13.30 -15.10 -9.07
C PHE A 94 14.15 -15.08 -10.35
N ARG A 95 14.70 -13.93 -10.75
CA ARG A 95 15.60 -13.84 -11.91
C ARG A 95 16.85 -14.68 -11.67
N ASP A 96 17.50 -14.52 -10.53
CA ASP A 96 18.75 -15.22 -10.21
C ASP A 96 18.55 -16.74 -10.13
N THR A 97 17.44 -17.21 -9.52
CA THR A 97 17.09 -18.64 -9.51
C THR A 97 16.81 -19.19 -10.92
N LEU A 98 16.15 -18.40 -11.78
CA LEU A 98 15.92 -18.82 -13.17
C LEU A 98 17.22 -18.89 -13.98
N GLU A 99 18.14 -17.95 -13.78
CA GLU A 99 19.46 -17.98 -14.42
C GLU A 99 20.27 -19.22 -13.98
N GLU A 100 20.25 -19.56 -12.69
CA GLU A 100 20.88 -20.76 -12.16
C GLU A 100 20.27 -22.04 -12.76
N MET A 101 18.95 -22.18 -12.74
CA MET A 101 18.25 -23.33 -13.32
C MET A 101 18.53 -23.51 -14.83
N VAL A 102 18.61 -22.41 -15.59
CA VAL A 102 18.95 -22.45 -17.02
C VAL A 102 20.42 -22.83 -17.21
N GLY A 103 21.31 -22.31 -16.37
CA GLY A 103 22.74 -22.67 -16.37
C GLY A 103 22.93 -24.17 -16.16
N ASP A 104 22.28 -24.74 -15.13
CA ASP A 104 22.33 -26.17 -14.82
C ASP A 104 21.77 -27.02 -15.96
N PHE A 105 20.64 -26.61 -16.56
CA PHE A 105 20.05 -27.33 -17.69
C PHE A 105 20.99 -27.39 -18.92
N VAL A 106 21.75 -26.33 -19.18
CA VAL A 106 22.71 -26.30 -20.29
C VAL A 106 23.96 -27.15 -20.00
N VAL A 107 24.29 -27.38 -18.73
CA VAL A 107 25.40 -28.25 -18.32
C VAL A 107 25.02 -29.73 -18.35
N GLU A 108 23.75 -30.06 -18.11
CA GLU A 108 23.24 -31.45 -18.08
C GLU A 108 22.90 -32.04 -19.47
N VAL A 109 22.87 -31.22 -20.54
CA VAL A 109 22.58 -31.64 -21.94
C VAL A 109 23.85 -31.70 -22.78
#